data_AF-A0AA44HZ48-F1
#
_entry.id   AF-A0AA44HZ48-F1
#
_cell.length_a   1.000
_cell.length_b   1.000
_cell.length_c   1.000
_cell.angle_alpha   90.00
_cell.angle_beta   90.00
_cell.angle_gamma   90.00
#
_symmetry.space_group_name_H-M   'P 1'
#
loop_
_entity.id
_entity.type
_entity.pdbx_description
1 polymer ?
#
loop_
_entity_poly.entity_id
_entity_poly.type
_entity_poly.pdbx_seq_one_letter_code
_entity_poly.pdbx_strand_id
1 'polypeptide(L)' 'MSVEKASPELQLAVDLIYLLECNEIAPETALKALEIVQLDYQRKLRHQTSD' A
#
# COMPACT_ATOMS: atom_id res chain seq x y z
N MET A 1 -8.94 3.90 -22.79
CA MET A 1 -9.19 4.71 -21.57
C MET A 1 -7.87 4.82 -20.84
N SER A 2 -7.24 5.98 -20.90
CA SER A 2 -5.85 6.17 -20.45
C SER A 2 -5.79 6.33 -18.93
N VAL A 3 -5.33 5.27 -18.25
CA VAL A 3 -4.87 5.30 -16.85
C VAL A 3 -3.52 5.99 -16.67
N GLU A 4 -2.92 6.52 -17.74
CA GLU A 4 -1.60 7.16 -17.78
C GLU A 4 -1.48 8.49 -16.99
N LYS A 5 -2.49 8.86 -16.18
CA LYS A 5 -2.48 10.05 -15.31
C LYS A 5 -2.95 9.77 -13.87
N ALA A 6 -2.84 8.52 -13.40
CA ALA A 6 -3.02 8.24 -11.98
C ALA A 6 -1.88 8.85 -11.15
N SER A 7 -2.16 9.32 -9.93
CA SER A 7 -1.10 9.72 -9.02
C SER A 7 -0.24 8.48 -8.66
N PRO A 8 1.05 8.65 -8.30
CA PRO A 8 1.91 7.52 -7.93
C PRO A 8 1.31 6.62 -6.85
N GLU A 9 0.56 7.20 -5.91
CA GLU A 9 -0.12 6.47 -4.83
C GLU A 9 -1.27 5.62 -5.36
N LEU A 10 -2.03 6.13 -6.33
CA LEU A 10 -3.14 5.40 -6.94
C LEU A 10 -2.63 4.24 -7.79
N GLN A 11 -1.57 4.43 -8.57
CA GLN A 11 -0.93 3.35 -9.32
C GLN A 11 -0.43 2.25 -8.39
N LEU A 12 0.28 2.62 -7.32
CA LEU A 12 0.77 1.66 -6.33
C LEU A 12 -0.37 0.89 -5.65
N ALA A 13 -1.49 1.56 -5.34
CA ALA A 13 -2.65 0.90 -4.77
C ALA A 13 -3.23 -0.17 -5.72
N VAL A 14 -3.31 0.13 -7.03
CA VAL A 14 -3.77 -0.84 -8.05
C VAL A 14 -2.83 -2.04 -8.12
N ASP A 15 -1.52 -1.79 -8.16
CA ASP A 15 -0.51 -2.86 -8.23
C ASP A 15 -0.55 -3.76 -6.99
N LEU A 16 -0.73 -3.17 -5.80
CA LEU A 16 -0.88 -3.91 -4.55
C LEU A 16 -2.16 -4.74 -4.50
N ILE A 17 -3.29 -4.21 -4.95
CA ILE A 17 -4.56 -4.95 -5.04
C ILE A 17 -4.39 -6.15 -5.97
N TYR A 18 -3.84 -5.93 -7.17
CA TYR A 18 -3.56 -6.99 -8.12
C TYR A 18 -2.69 -8.11 -7.51
N LEU A 19 -1.61 -7.73 -6.79
CA LEU A 19 -0.75 -8.70 -6.13
C LEU A 19 -1.52 -9.52 -5.07
N LEU A 20 -2.34 -8.87 -4.25
CA LEU A 20 -3.11 -9.53 -3.20
C LEU A 20 -4.16 -10.49 -3.78
N GLU A 21 -4.83 -10.10 -4.86
CA GLU A 21 -5.79 -10.94 -5.57
C GLU A 21 -5.11 -12.14 -6.22
N CYS A 22 -3.95 -11.95 -6.88
CA CYS A 22 -3.19 -13.06 -7.48
C CYS A 22 -2.69 -14.09 -6.46
N ASN A 23 -2.54 -13.70 -5.19
CA ASN A 23 -2.17 -14.60 -4.10
C ASN A 23 -3.38 -15.10 -3.30
N GLU A 24 -4.60 -14.87 -3.79
CA GLU A 24 -5.86 -15.30 -3.16
C GLU A 24 -6.00 -14.86 -1.70
N ILE A 25 -5.46 -13.68 -1.37
CA ILE A 25 -5.48 -13.15 -0.01
C ILE A 25 -6.88 -12.64 0.32
N ALA A 26 -7.48 -13.17 1.38
CA ALA A 26 -8.78 -12.71 1.87
C ALA A 26 -8.73 -11.20 2.21
N PRO A 27 -9.76 -10.41 1.84
CA PRO A 27 -9.79 -8.97 2.08
C PRO A 27 -9.51 -8.57 3.53
N GLU A 28 -10.03 -9.32 4.50
CA GLU A 28 -9.82 -9.05 5.93
C GLU A 28 -8.36 -9.23 6.34
N THR A 29 -7.66 -10.17 5.72
CA THR A 29 -6.23 -10.41 5.94
C THR A 29 -5.40 -9.31 5.28
N ALA A 30 -5.75 -8.93 4.05
CA ALA A 30 -5.12 -7.83 3.32
C ALA A 30 -5.22 -6.52 4.10
N LEU A 31 -6.40 -6.16 4.63
CA LEU A 31 -6.59 -4.94 5.41
C LEU A 31 -5.71 -4.91 6.66
N LYS A 32 -5.64 -6.01 7.42
CA LYS A 32 -4.76 -6.10 8.60
C LYS A 32 -3.29 -5.97 8.23
N ALA A 33 -2.87 -6.59 7.12
CA ALA A 33 -1.49 -6.47 6.64
C ALA A 33 -1.16 -5.03 6.22
N LEU A 34 -2.08 -4.36 5.52
CA LEU A 34 -1.92 -2.97 5.10
C LEU A 34 -1.85 -2.01 6.30
N GLU A 35 -2.57 -2.27 7.38
CA GLU A 35 -2.46 -1.50 8.64
C GLU A 35 -1.05 -1.62 9.24
N ILE A 36 -0.48 -2.83 9.26
CA ILE A 36 0.89 -3.05 9.73
C ILE A 36 1.89 -2.28 8.87
N VAL A 37 1.76 -2.36 7.54
CA VAL A 37 2.61 -1.62 6.60
C VAL A 37 2.49 -0.11 6.82
N GLN A 38 1.26 0.41 6.96
CA GLN A 38 1.02 1.83 7.24
C GLN A 38 1.74 2.28 8.51
N LEU A 39 1.64 1.52 9.60
CA LEU A 39 2.31 1.83 10.86
C LEU A 39 3.84 1.83 10.74
N ASP A 40 4.41 0.92 9.94
CA ASP A 40 5.86 0.88 9.67
C ASP A 40 6.35 2.12 8.92
N TYR A 41 5.66 2.52 7.84
CA TYR A 41 5.99 3.74 7.10
C TYR A 41 5.80 5.00 7.96
N GLN A 42 4.76 5.06 8.79
CA GLN A 42 4.61 6.16 9.75
C GLN A 42 5.77 6.23 10.75
N ARG A 43 6.28 5.09 11.23
CA ARG A 43 7.48 5.04 12.10
C ARG A 43 8.71 5.55 11.37
N LYS A 44 8.93 5.12 10.12
CA LYS A 44 10.03 5.58 9.27
C LYS A 44 10.00 7.09 9.06
N LEU A 45 8.83 7.66 8.75
CA LEU A 45 8.67 9.12 8.59
C LEU A 45 9.00 9.88 9.88
N ARG A 46 8.60 9.36 11.05
CA ARG A 46 8.96 9.96 12.35
C ARG A 46 10.46 9.87 12.64
N HIS A 47 11.10 8.76 12.31
CA HIS A 47 12.55 8.61 12.47
C HIS A 47 13.32 9.54 11.52
N GLN A 48 12.83 9.76 10.29
CA GLN A 48 13.43 10.71 9.34
C GLN A 48 13.30 12.18 9.76
N THR A 49 12.39 12.51 10.68
CA THR A 49 12.24 13.87 11.24
C THR A 49 13.00 14.07 12.55
N SER A 50 13.67 13.03 13.05
CA SER A 50 14.40 13.03 14.32
C SER A 50 15.93 13.04 14.17
N ASP A 51 16.43 13.14 12.93
CA ASP A 51 17.82 13.45 12.54
C ASP A 51 17.86 14.84 11.88
#